data_AF-A0A0A2M6J3-F1
#
_entry.id   AF-A0A0A2M6J3-F1
#
_cell.length_a   1.000
_cell.length_b   1.000
_cell.length_c   1.000
_cell.angle_alpha   90.00
_cell.angle_beta   90.00
_cell.angle_gamma   90.00
#
_symmetry.space_group_name_H-M   'P 1'
#
loop_
_entity.id
_entity.type
_entity.pdbx_description
1 polymer ?
#
loop_
_entity_poly.entity_id
_entity_poly.type
_entity_poly.pdbx_seq_one_letter_code
_entity_poly.pdbx_strand_id
1 'polypeptide(L)'
;MVTYYKNQNGLTQAQNRNEANWISVVCPTPQEKQFLLEELKVPEAFYNDIEDIDERPRIEIEDGWHLIIVRIPYKSNDVRLPYTTVPLGLVFKEDVFVSICFAQSELIEDFPKYTQRKGIEPGNHFDLVLRLLLSSSIWFQKYLKQINQLIKLAENNLEKSIRNEDLQALLQIEKCLVFFITSIKGNEVLFYRVRNLKAQKDSYDEDLIEDVEIELRQAQDTTNIYSDILTGTMDAYASVISNNLNIIMKRLTSISIILMIPTLVASFYGMNVPNSLQDNHNGFWIVALASFIVSVIGVVMFKKKNLF
;
A
#
# COMPACT_ATOMS: atom_id res chain seq x y z
N MET A 1 -27.67 5.17 4.39
CA MET A 1 -28.10 6.55 4.73
C MET A 1 -28.13 7.38 3.46
N VAL A 2 -29.32 7.81 3.05
CA VAL A 2 -29.54 8.72 1.91
C VAL A 2 -29.47 10.18 2.36
N THR A 3 -28.68 10.99 1.66
CA THR A 3 -28.58 12.44 1.85
C THR A 3 -28.82 13.16 0.53
N TYR A 4 -29.61 14.23 0.57
CA TYR A 4 -29.95 15.05 -0.59
C TYR A 4 -29.14 16.34 -0.58
N TYR A 5 -28.56 16.71 -1.71
CA TYR A 5 -27.81 17.95 -1.88
C TYR A 5 -28.36 18.80 -3.02
N LYS A 6 -28.36 20.12 -2.83
CA LYS A 6 -28.76 21.12 -3.82
C LYS A 6 -27.73 22.24 -3.96
N ASN A 7 -27.67 22.85 -5.14
CA ASN A 7 -26.78 23.97 -5.43
C ASN A 7 -27.31 25.26 -4.78
N GLN A 8 -26.59 25.77 -3.77
CA GLN A 8 -26.80 27.07 -3.13
C GLN A 8 -25.46 27.59 -2.56
N ASN A 9 -24.68 28.31 -3.37
CA ASN A 9 -23.29 28.71 -3.07
C ASN A 9 -22.41 27.52 -2.66
N GLY A 10 -22.57 26.38 -3.35
CA GLY A 10 -22.05 25.08 -2.93
C GLY A 10 -23.15 24.03 -2.78
N LEU A 11 -22.75 22.77 -2.54
CA LEU A 11 -23.69 21.68 -2.28
C LEU A 11 -24.17 21.76 -0.84
N THR A 12 -25.40 22.21 -0.64
CA THR A 12 -26.07 22.30 0.68
C THR A 12 -27.09 21.19 0.84
N GLN A 13 -27.35 20.77 2.09
CA GLN A 13 -28.30 19.69 2.34
C GLN A 13 -29.73 20.15 2.02
N ALA A 14 -30.41 19.40 1.14
CA ALA A 14 -31.80 19.64 0.78
C ALA A 14 -32.74 18.85 1.71
N GLN A 15 -33.95 19.36 1.90
CA GLN A 15 -34.98 18.67 2.70
C GLN A 15 -35.68 17.55 1.91
N ASN A 16 -35.81 17.71 0.59
CA ASN A 16 -36.56 16.81 -0.26
C ASN A 16 -35.81 16.46 -1.55
N ARG A 17 -36.12 15.30 -2.12
CA ARG A 17 -35.60 14.82 -3.41
C ARG A 17 -35.83 15.79 -4.57
N ASN A 18 -37.00 16.42 -4.64
CA ASN A 18 -37.40 17.26 -5.78
C ASN A 18 -36.55 18.52 -5.95
N GLU A 19 -35.79 18.91 -4.92
CA GLU A 19 -34.86 20.03 -4.96
C GLU A 19 -33.40 19.57 -5.13
N ALA A 20 -33.15 18.26 -5.17
CA ALA A 20 -31.80 17.71 -5.09
C ALA A 20 -31.14 17.62 -6.46
N ASN A 21 -29.96 18.24 -6.59
CA ASN A 21 -29.06 18.07 -7.73
C ASN A 21 -28.18 16.81 -7.58
N TRP A 22 -28.00 16.32 -6.35
CA TRP A 22 -27.20 15.13 -6.05
C TRP A 22 -27.80 14.36 -4.87
N ILE A 23 -27.99 13.06 -5.08
CA ILE A 23 -28.41 12.11 -4.05
C ILE A 23 -27.21 11.26 -3.65
N SER A 24 -26.75 11.37 -2.41
CA SER A 24 -25.66 10.54 -1.88
C SER A 24 -26.19 9.42 -1.02
N VAL A 25 -25.86 8.18 -1.37
CA VAL A 25 -26.24 6.97 -0.66
C VAL A 25 -24.99 6.28 -0.14
N VAL A 26 -24.80 6.30 1.17
CA VAL A 26 -23.67 5.67 1.85
C VAL A 26 -24.17 4.50 2.69
N CYS A 27 -23.54 3.33 2.55
CA CYS A 27 -23.91 2.08 3.21
C CYS A 27 -25.43 1.81 3.11
N PRO A 28 -25.94 1.51 1.89
CA PRO A 28 -27.36 1.38 1.65
C PRO A 28 -28.00 0.27 2.50
N THR A 29 -29.11 0.57 3.15
CA THR A 29 -29.95 -0.43 3.81
C THR A 29 -30.83 -1.18 2.80
N PRO A 30 -31.43 -2.34 3.14
CA PRO A 30 -32.34 -3.04 2.22
C PRO A 30 -33.52 -2.20 1.71
N GLN A 31 -34.01 -1.28 2.55
CA GLN A 31 -35.08 -0.34 2.19
C GLN A 31 -34.57 0.71 1.18
N GLU A 32 -33.34 1.22 1.39
CA GLU A 32 -32.70 2.16 0.46
C GLU A 32 -32.33 1.48 -0.88
N LYS A 33 -31.98 0.18 -0.86
CA LYS A 33 -31.82 -0.63 -2.08
C LYS A 33 -33.12 -0.69 -2.88
N GLN A 34 -34.24 -0.97 -2.21
CA GLN A 34 -35.55 -1.00 -2.88
C GLN A 34 -35.91 0.37 -3.49
N PHE A 35 -35.65 1.46 -2.77
CA PHE A 35 -35.82 2.82 -3.29
C PHE A 35 -34.99 3.10 -4.55
N LEU A 36 -33.73 2.67 -4.58
CA LEU A 36 -32.85 2.81 -5.74
C LEU A 36 -33.38 2.06 -6.98
N LEU A 37 -33.81 0.81 -6.78
CA LEU A 37 -34.23 -0.07 -7.88
C LEU A 37 -35.66 0.20 -8.36
N GLU A 38 -36.61 0.41 -7.45
CA GLU A 38 -38.03 0.56 -7.80
C GLU A 38 -38.43 2.00 -8.07
N GLU A 39 -37.96 2.95 -7.24
CA GLU A 39 -38.42 4.34 -7.29
C GLU A 39 -37.52 5.22 -8.18
N LEU A 40 -36.21 5.07 -8.06
CA LEU A 40 -35.25 5.73 -8.95
C LEU A 40 -35.03 4.96 -10.25
N LYS A 41 -35.43 3.69 -10.34
CA LYS A 41 -35.28 2.83 -11.53
C LYS A 41 -33.82 2.69 -11.99
N VAL A 42 -32.89 2.66 -11.04
CA VAL A 42 -31.49 2.34 -11.30
C VAL A 42 -31.42 0.87 -11.75
N PRO A 43 -30.71 0.55 -12.86
CA PRO A 43 -30.53 -0.84 -13.29
C PRO A 43 -29.92 -1.71 -12.17
N GLU A 44 -30.46 -2.92 -11.98
CA GLU A 44 -29.98 -3.82 -10.94
C GLU A 44 -28.53 -4.27 -11.17
N ALA A 45 -28.13 -4.42 -12.44
CA ALA A 45 -26.74 -4.70 -12.81
C ALA A 45 -25.78 -3.64 -12.26
N PHE A 46 -26.13 -2.35 -12.37
CA PHE A 46 -25.31 -1.25 -11.85
C PHE A 46 -25.18 -1.30 -10.34
N TYR A 47 -26.27 -1.62 -9.62
CA TYR A 47 -26.19 -1.77 -8.17
C TYR A 47 -25.23 -2.90 -7.77
N ASN A 48 -25.35 -4.05 -8.43
CA ASN A 48 -24.52 -5.22 -8.14
C ASN A 48 -23.04 -4.99 -8.47
N ASP A 49 -22.74 -4.27 -9.56
CA ASP A 49 -21.37 -3.88 -9.91
C ASP A 49 -20.77 -2.96 -8.83
N ILE A 50 -21.54 -2.01 -8.28
CA ILE A 50 -21.06 -1.09 -7.24
C ILE A 50 -20.91 -1.82 -5.88
N GLU A 51 -21.70 -2.87 -5.63
CA GLU A 51 -21.60 -3.71 -4.44
C GLU A 51 -20.33 -4.57 -4.44
N ASP A 52 -19.80 -4.91 -5.61
CA ASP A 52 -18.54 -5.64 -5.73
C ASP A 52 -17.33 -4.75 -5.35
N ILE A 53 -16.71 -5.08 -4.21
CA ILE A 53 -15.53 -4.40 -3.66
C ILE A 53 -14.34 -4.42 -4.64
N ASP A 54 -14.27 -5.42 -5.51
CA ASP A 54 -13.18 -5.61 -6.48
C ASP A 54 -13.46 -4.98 -7.86
N GLU A 55 -14.58 -4.27 -8.02
CA GLU A 55 -14.96 -3.63 -9.28
C GLU A 55 -14.01 -2.50 -9.68
N ARG A 56 -13.73 -2.38 -10.98
CA ARG A 56 -12.70 -1.49 -11.55
C ARG A 56 -13.31 -0.19 -12.07
N PRO A 57 -12.54 0.91 -12.07
CA PRO A 57 -13.02 2.15 -12.65
C PRO A 57 -13.38 1.99 -14.13
N ARG A 58 -14.62 2.31 -14.48
CA ARG A 58 -15.14 2.26 -15.84
C ARG A 58 -16.31 3.22 -16.02
N ILE A 59 -16.64 3.47 -17.28
CA ILE A 59 -17.86 4.15 -17.70
C ILE A 59 -18.67 3.19 -18.57
N GLU A 60 -19.96 3.12 -18.30
CA GLU A 60 -20.92 2.25 -18.94
C GLU A 60 -22.26 2.97 -19.15
N ILE A 61 -22.99 2.59 -20.20
CA ILE A 61 -24.26 3.19 -20.57
C ILE A 61 -25.25 2.06 -20.89
N GLU A 62 -26.38 2.04 -20.17
CA GLU A 62 -27.45 1.05 -20.34
C GLU A 62 -28.80 1.74 -20.19
N ASP A 63 -29.73 1.54 -21.13
CA ASP A 63 -31.10 2.12 -21.09
C ASP A 63 -31.16 3.64 -20.83
N GLY A 64 -30.16 4.37 -21.30
CA GLY A 64 -30.01 5.82 -21.11
C GLY A 64 -29.50 6.23 -19.71
N TRP A 65 -29.21 5.27 -18.84
CA TRP A 65 -28.45 5.49 -17.62
C TRP A 65 -26.96 5.46 -17.89
N HIS A 66 -26.24 6.37 -17.24
CA HIS A 66 -24.79 6.35 -17.19
C HIS A 66 -24.35 5.79 -15.84
N LEU A 67 -23.45 4.83 -15.87
CA LEU A 67 -22.70 4.35 -14.71
C LEU A 67 -21.24 4.76 -14.86
N ILE A 68 -20.70 5.44 -13.86
CA ILE A 68 -19.28 5.72 -13.73
C ILE A 68 -18.82 5.19 -12.38
N ILE A 69 -17.90 4.23 -12.40
CA ILE A 69 -17.29 3.69 -11.19
C ILE A 69 -15.95 4.39 -11.00
N VAL A 70 -15.77 5.04 -9.86
CA VAL A 70 -14.50 5.66 -9.44
C VAL A 70 -13.97 4.88 -8.25
N ARG A 71 -12.66 4.64 -8.18
CA ARG A 71 -12.05 4.10 -6.94
C ARG A 71 -11.64 5.25 -6.04
N ILE A 72 -12.19 5.30 -4.83
CA ILE A 72 -11.83 6.31 -3.83
C ILE A 72 -10.94 5.70 -2.73
N PRO A 73 -10.03 6.48 -2.13
CA PRO A 73 -9.24 6.03 -1.00
C PRO A 73 -10.14 5.82 0.23
N TYR A 74 -9.86 4.77 0.99
CA TYR A 74 -10.60 4.40 2.19
C TYR A 74 -9.65 4.02 3.32
N LYS A 75 -9.90 4.59 4.51
CA LYS A 75 -9.21 4.20 5.73
C LYS A 75 -9.96 3.04 6.37
N SER A 76 -9.36 1.85 6.35
CA SER A 76 -9.94 0.64 6.89
C SER A 76 -9.75 0.56 8.41
N ASN A 77 -10.60 -0.24 9.06
CA ASN A 77 -10.43 -0.65 10.45
C ASN A 77 -9.45 -1.83 10.61
N ASP A 78 -9.01 -2.46 9.51
CA ASP A 78 -7.99 -3.50 9.55
C ASP A 78 -6.60 -2.90 9.80
N VAL A 79 -6.00 -3.24 10.94
CA VAL A 79 -4.65 -2.81 11.32
C VAL A 79 -3.58 -3.25 10.30
N ARG A 80 -3.79 -4.36 9.59
CA ARG A 80 -2.85 -4.90 8.58
C ARG A 80 -3.01 -4.27 7.21
N LEU A 81 -4.13 -3.60 6.95
CA LEU A 81 -4.40 -2.88 5.71
C LEU A 81 -5.13 -1.57 6.04
N PRO A 82 -4.47 -0.64 6.74
CA PRO A 82 -5.13 0.57 7.26
C PRO A 82 -5.60 1.51 6.15
N TYR A 83 -5.01 1.41 4.95
CA TYR A 83 -5.40 2.16 3.78
C TYR A 83 -5.66 1.21 2.61
N THR A 84 -6.82 1.36 1.98
CA THR A 84 -7.24 0.60 0.80
C THR A 84 -8.11 1.48 -0.09
N THR A 85 -8.79 0.91 -1.08
CA THR A 85 -9.71 1.62 -1.95
C THR A 85 -11.03 0.89 -2.06
N VAL A 86 -12.08 1.65 -2.35
CA VAL A 86 -13.45 1.14 -2.51
C VAL A 86 -14.09 1.78 -3.74
N PRO A 87 -15.02 1.08 -4.41
CA PRO A 87 -15.76 1.66 -5.52
C PRO A 87 -16.76 2.72 -5.01
N LEU A 88 -16.82 3.82 -5.74
CA LEU A 88 -17.86 4.84 -5.68
C LEU A 88 -18.59 4.80 -7.02
N GLY A 89 -19.83 4.31 -7.00
CA GLY A 89 -20.69 4.31 -8.17
C GLY A 89 -21.37 5.65 -8.34
N LEU A 90 -21.22 6.26 -9.51
CA LEU A 90 -21.89 7.49 -9.91
C LEU A 90 -22.87 7.13 -11.02
N VAL A 91 -24.16 7.18 -10.70
CA VAL A 91 -25.25 6.76 -11.58
C VAL A 91 -26.12 7.96 -11.89
N PHE A 92 -26.33 8.27 -13.16
CA PHE A 92 -27.16 9.41 -13.53
C PHE A 92 -27.91 9.24 -14.85
N LYS A 93 -29.06 9.91 -14.94
CA LYS A 93 -29.94 9.97 -16.10
C LYS A 93 -30.79 11.24 -16.03
N GLU A 94 -30.86 11.99 -17.13
CA GLU A 94 -31.64 13.22 -17.25
C GLU A 94 -31.32 14.23 -16.13
N ASP A 95 -32.22 14.44 -15.17
CA ASP A 95 -32.05 15.36 -14.02
C ASP A 95 -31.66 14.64 -12.71
N VAL A 96 -31.49 13.32 -12.75
CA VAL A 96 -31.19 12.49 -11.57
C VAL A 96 -29.71 12.14 -11.54
N PHE A 97 -29.03 12.49 -10.44
CA PHE A 97 -27.67 12.06 -10.14
C PHE A 97 -27.59 11.41 -8.76
N VAL A 98 -27.07 10.18 -8.72
CA VAL A 98 -26.96 9.36 -7.51
C VAL A 98 -25.53 8.88 -7.36
N SER A 99 -24.94 9.04 -6.17
CA SER A 99 -23.70 8.36 -5.80
C SER A 99 -23.99 7.24 -4.80
N ILE A 100 -23.49 6.04 -5.04
CA ILE A 100 -23.64 4.87 -4.17
C ILE A 100 -22.26 4.43 -3.71
N CYS A 101 -22.09 4.28 -2.39
CA CYS A 101 -20.86 3.77 -1.80
C CYS A 101 -21.19 2.80 -0.66
N PHE A 102 -20.56 1.63 -0.64
CA PHE A 102 -20.74 0.62 0.41
C PHE A 102 -19.77 0.79 1.60
N ALA A 103 -19.01 1.90 1.61
CA ALA A 103 -18.10 2.23 2.69
C ALA A 103 -18.30 3.68 3.16
N GLN A 104 -18.14 3.90 4.47
CA GLN A 104 -18.18 5.24 5.05
C GLN A 104 -16.88 5.99 4.75
N SER A 105 -16.88 6.79 3.69
CA SER A 105 -15.70 7.52 3.23
C SER A 105 -15.69 8.97 3.71
N GLU A 106 -14.58 9.39 4.31
CA GLU A 106 -14.32 10.79 4.71
C GLU A 106 -14.39 11.75 3.50
N LEU A 107 -14.11 11.25 2.29
CA LEU A 107 -14.22 12.02 1.06
C LEU A 107 -15.66 12.49 0.82
N ILE A 108 -16.62 11.57 0.91
CA ILE A 108 -18.03 11.85 0.61
C ILE A 108 -18.59 12.86 1.62
N GLU A 109 -18.16 12.76 2.88
CA GLU A 109 -18.56 13.68 3.95
C GLU A 109 -17.92 15.09 3.85
N ASP A 110 -16.68 15.18 3.34
CA ASP A 110 -15.94 16.45 3.20
C ASP A 110 -16.29 17.19 1.90
N PHE A 111 -16.66 16.46 0.84
CA PHE A 111 -16.91 17.03 -0.48
C PHE A 111 -17.96 18.16 -0.50
N PRO A 112 -19.17 18.02 0.10
CA PRO A 112 -20.12 19.12 0.18
C PRO A 112 -19.55 20.34 0.92
N LYS A 113 -18.84 20.13 2.03
CA LYS A 113 -18.22 21.20 2.83
C LYS A 113 -17.16 21.95 2.02
N TYR A 114 -16.37 21.22 1.24
CA TYR A 114 -15.39 21.81 0.32
C TYR A 114 -16.06 22.70 -0.73
N THR A 115 -17.12 22.21 -1.39
CA THR A 115 -17.83 23.00 -2.41
C THR A 115 -18.43 24.29 -1.84
N GLN A 116 -19.00 24.25 -0.63
CA GLN A 116 -19.51 25.43 0.08
C GLN A 116 -18.41 26.46 0.39
N ARG A 117 -17.26 26.00 0.89
CA ARG A 117 -16.12 26.91 1.20
C ARG A 117 -15.58 27.63 -0.02
N LYS A 118 -15.68 27.01 -1.19
CA LYS A 118 -15.18 27.54 -2.47
C LYS A 118 -16.26 28.22 -3.31
N GLY A 119 -17.53 28.16 -2.89
CA GLY A 119 -18.66 28.67 -3.68
C GLY A 119 -18.82 27.94 -5.03
N ILE A 120 -18.47 26.65 -5.08
CA ILE A 120 -18.50 25.86 -6.31
C ILE A 120 -19.88 25.25 -6.49
N GLU A 121 -20.56 25.58 -7.58
CA GLU A 121 -21.82 24.95 -7.98
C GLU A 121 -21.59 24.04 -9.19
N PRO A 122 -21.78 22.73 -9.04
CA PRO A 122 -21.63 21.82 -10.18
C PRO A 122 -22.60 22.17 -11.30
N GLY A 123 -22.08 22.33 -12.52
CA GLY A 123 -22.87 22.79 -13.67
C GLY A 123 -23.70 21.69 -14.33
N ASN A 124 -23.10 20.51 -14.52
CA ASN A 124 -23.76 19.33 -15.09
C ASN A 124 -23.26 18.04 -14.40
N HIS A 125 -23.87 16.90 -14.74
CA HIS A 125 -23.51 15.60 -14.13
C HIS A 125 -22.03 15.23 -14.28
N PHE A 126 -21.42 15.51 -15.43
CA PHE A 126 -20.01 15.18 -15.64
C PHE A 126 -19.06 16.18 -14.97
N ASP A 127 -19.44 17.44 -14.81
CA ASP A 127 -18.72 18.39 -13.96
C ASP A 127 -18.69 17.90 -12.51
N LEU A 128 -19.81 17.36 -12.00
CA LEU A 128 -19.84 16.71 -10.68
C LEU A 128 -18.93 15.48 -10.61
N VAL A 129 -18.91 14.64 -11.65
CA VAL A 129 -17.99 13.48 -11.75
C VAL A 129 -16.53 13.93 -11.71
N LEU A 130 -16.16 14.94 -12.50
CA LEU A 130 -14.80 15.49 -12.54
C LEU A 130 -14.40 16.09 -11.19
N ARG A 131 -15.30 16.81 -10.52
CA ARG A 131 -15.05 17.35 -9.16
C ARG A 131 -14.89 16.24 -8.12
N LEU A 132 -15.63 15.14 -8.23
CA LEU A 132 -15.45 13.98 -7.35
C LEU A 132 -14.12 13.26 -7.64
N LEU A 133 -13.71 13.14 -8.90
CA LEU A 133 -12.38 12.63 -9.29
C LEU A 133 -11.25 13.52 -8.74
N LEU A 134 -11.40 14.85 -8.83
CA LEU A 134 -10.48 15.82 -8.24
C LEU A 134 -10.39 15.60 -6.73
N SER A 135 -11.54 15.54 -6.05
CA SER A 135 -11.62 15.29 -4.62
C SER A 135 -10.94 13.97 -4.23
N SER A 136 -11.17 12.90 -5.02
CA SER A 136 -10.52 11.61 -4.83
C SER A 136 -9.00 11.70 -4.89
N SER A 137 -8.46 12.44 -5.86
CA SER A 137 -7.02 12.63 -6.04
C SER A 137 -6.40 13.37 -4.85
N ILE A 138 -7.06 14.42 -4.37
CA ILE A 138 -6.64 15.16 -3.17
C ILE A 138 -6.65 14.24 -1.93
N TRP A 139 -7.68 13.40 -1.78
CA TRP A 139 -7.76 12.45 -0.67
C TRP A 139 -6.71 11.34 -0.76
N PHE A 140 -6.36 10.86 -1.95
CA PHE A 140 -5.24 9.94 -2.13
C PHE A 140 -3.95 10.57 -1.61
N GLN A 141 -3.68 11.84 -1.95
CA GLN A 141 -2.51 12.55 -1.43
C GLN A 141 -2.53 12.73 0.09
N LYS A 142 -3.70 13.01 0.69
CA LYS A 142 -3.83 13.10 2.16
C LYS A 142 -3.44 11.79 2.84
N TYR A 143 -3.86 10.64 2.31
CA TYR A 143 -3.51 9.34 2.87
C TYR A 143 -2.07 8.92 2.53
N LEU A 144 -1.55 9.25 1.35
CA LEU A 144 -0.14 9.05 1.00
C LEU A 144 0.79 9.77 2.00
N LYS A 145 0.44 10.97 2.46
CA LYS A 145 1.20 11.66 3.53
C LYS A 145 1.22 10.87 4.84
N GLN A 146 0.11 10.22 5.21
CA GLN A 146 0.06 9.36 6.41
C GLN A 146 0.85 8.06 6.20
N ILE A 147 0.74 7.44 5.02
CA ILE A 147 1.53 6.27 4.64
C ILE A 147 3.03 6.58 4.69
N ASN A 148 3.48 7.74 4.20
CA ASN A 148 4.88 8.15 4.28
C ASN A 148 5.40 8.25 5.73
N GLN A 149 4.54 8.65 6.67
CA GLN A 149 4.90 8.63 8.10
C GLN A 149 5.09 7.19 8.60
N LEU A 150 4.23 6.26 8.17
CA LEU A 150 4.38 4.83 8.49
C LEU A 150 5.65 4.22 7.88
N ILE A 151 5.98 4.58 6.64
CA ILE A 151 7.22 4.17 5.97
C ILE A 151 8.43 4.60 6.80
N LYS A 152 8.52 5.89 7.15
CA LYS A 152 9.63 6.41 7.98
C LYS A 152 9.74 5.73 9.33
N LEU A 153 8.61 5.41 9.97
CA LEU A 153 8.61 4.69 11.24
C LEU A 153 9.15 3.26 11.08
N ALA A 154 8.71 2.55 10.03
CA ALA A 154 9.19 1.20 9.74
C ALA A 154 10.68 1.18 9.37
N GLU A 155 11.15 2.13 8.57
CA GLU A 155 12.56 2.29 8.22
C GLU A 155 13.44 2.54 9.46
N ASN A 156 13.02 3.45 10.35
CA ASN A 156 13.73 3.74 11.60
C ASN A 156 13.79 2.53 12.56
N ASN A 157 12.77 1.67 12.55
CA ASN A 157 12.77 0.45 13.36
C ASN A 157 13.73 -0.61 12.79
N LEU A 158 13.74 -0.76 11.46
CA LEU A 158 14.67 -1.67 10.78
C LEU A 158 16.12 -1.27 10.95
N GLU A 159 16.43 0.03 10.95
CA GLU A 159 17.79 0.54 11.17
C GLU A 159 18.32 0.12 12.55
N LYS A 160 17.46 0.14 13.57
CA LYS A 160 17.83 -0.25 14.95
C LYS A 160 17.98 -1.75 15.10
N SER A 161 17.08 -2.52 14.49
CA SER A 161 17.06 -3.99 14.61
C SER A 161 16.28 -4.61 13.45
N ILE A 162 16.91 -5.54 12.73
CA ILE A 162 16.22 -6.27 11.67
C ILE A 162 15.42 -7.42 12.30
N ARG A 163 14.11 -7.22 12.47
CA ARG A 163 13.17 -8.23 12.97
C ARG A 163 12.14 -8.58 11.90
N ASN A 164 11.61 -9.81 11.96
CA ASN A 164 10.58 -10.27 11.03
C ASN A 164 9.31 -9.40 11.08
N GLU A 165 8.95 -8.88 12.26
CA GLU A 165 7.80 -7.98 12.44
C GLU A 165 7.95 -6.66 11.68
N ASP A 166 9.16 -6.10 11.65
CA ASP A 166 9.47 -4.85 10.97
C ASP A 166 9.43 -5.03 9.43
N LEU A 167 9.89 -6.18 8.93
CA LEU A 167 9.73 -6.56 7.51
C LEU A 167 8.25 -6.77 7.13
N GLN A 168 7.48 -7.39 8.02
CA GLN A 168 6.05 -7.59 7.80
C GLN A 168 5.28 -6.26 7.77
N ALA A 169 5.67 -5.28 8.58
CA ALA A 169 5.12 -3.92 8.53
C ALA A 169 5.38 -3.25 7.18
N LEU A 170 6.60 -3.33 6.64
CA LEU A 170 6.87 -2.82 5.28
C LEU A 170 6.01 -3.52 4.23
N LEU A 171 5.85 -4.85 4.30
CA LEU A 171 5.01 -5.61 3.35
C LEU A 171 3.53 -5.20 3.42
N GLN A 172 3.02 -4.83 4.59
CA GLN A 172 1.66 -4.33 4.76
C GLN A 172 1.49 -2.93 4.13
N ILE A 173 2.50 -2.08 4.28
CA ILE A 173 2.52 -0.76 3.64
C ILE A 173 2.58 -0.92 2.12
N GLU A 174 3.40 -1.85 1.60
CA GLU A 174 3.47 -2.12 0.16
C GLU A 174 2.12 -2.53 -0.40
N LYS A 175 1.38 -3.40 0.30
CA LYS A 175 0.01 -3.76 -0.11
C LYS A 175 -0.91 -2.55 -0.21
N CYS A 176 -0.84 -1.61 0.75
CA CYS A 176 -1.62 -0.37 0.70
C CYS A 176 -1.28 0.43 -0.58
N LEU A 177 0.02 0.57 -0.89
CA LEU A 177 0.50 1.27 -2.07
C LEU A 177 0.02 0.58 -3.36
N VAL A 178 0.06 -0.75 -3.44
CA VAL A 178 -0.45 -1.51 -4.61
C VAL A 178 -1.94 -1.24 -4.87
N PHE A 179 -2.78 -1.21 -3.83
CA PHE A 179 -4.19 -0.84 -4.00
C PHE A 179 -4.36 0.59 -4.52
N PHE A 180 -3.51 1.53 -4.07
CA PHE A 180 -3.53 2.91 -4.54
C PHE A 180 -3.04 3.01 -5.99
N ILE A 181 -1.93 2.37 -6.36
CA ILE A 181 -1.38 2.36 -7.73
C ILE A 181 -2.43 1.87 -8.71
N THR A 182 -3.03 0.70 -8.42
CA THR A 182 -4.03 0.08 -9.30
C THR A 182 -5.30 0.94 -9.44
N SER A 183 -5.74 1.55 -8.35
CA SER A 183 -6.94 2.40 -8.32
C SER A 183 -6.74 3.74 -9.01
N ILE A 184 -5.63 4.43 -8.73
CA ILE A 184 -5.28 5.70 -9.38
C ILE A 184 -5.08 5.48 -10.87
N LYS A 185 -4.42 4.38 -11.27
CA LYS A 185 -4.29 4.03 -12.70
C LYS A 185 -5.64 3.80 -13.37
N GLY A 186 -6.56 3.10 -12.69
CA GLY A 186 -7.93 2.92 -13.18
C GLY A 186 -8.66 4.26 -13.34
N ASN A 187 -8.57 5.13 -12.34
CA ASN A 187 -9.16 6.47 -12.37
C ASN A 187 -8.58 7.35 -13.49
N GLU A 188 -7.28 7.27 -13.75
CA GLU A 188 -6.61 7.96 -14.85
C GLU A 188 -7.19 7.52 -16.21
N VAL A 189 -7.35 6.21 -16.43
CA VAL A 189 -7.96 5.68 -17.64
C VAL A 189 -9.41 6.13 -17.78
N LEU A 190 -10.17 6.12 -16.68
CA LEU A 190 -11.54 6.62 -16.66
C LEU A 190 -11.59 8.12 -16.98
N PHE A 191 -10.73 8.93 -16.38
CA PHE A 191 -10.64 10.37 -16.63
C PHE A 191 -10.44 10.66 -18.11
N TYR A 192 -9.49 9.97 -18.77
CA TYR A 192 -9.29 10.16 -20.21
C TYR A 192 -10.47 9.68 -21.05
N ARG A 193 -11.22 8.65 -20.61
CA ARG A 193 -12.47 8.25 -21.28
C ARG A 193 -13.53 9.34 -21.16
N VAL A 194 -13.74 9.88 -19.95
CA VAL A 194 -14.69 10.97 -19.68
C VAL A 194 -14.33 12.21 -20.50
N ARG A 195 -13.07 12.66 -20.44
CA ARG A 195 -12.56 13.82 -21.19
C ARG A 195 -12.80 13.72 -22.69
N ASN A 196 -12.68 12.51 -23.24
CA ASN A 196 -12.79 12.27 -24.68
C ASN A 196 -14.23 11.99 -25.15
N LEU A 197 -15.23 12.09 -24.28
CA LEU A 197 -16.64 11.96 -24.69
C LEU A 197 -17.02 13.13 -25.60
N LYS A 198 -17.13 12.85 -26.90
CA LYS A 198 -17.44 13.84 -27.95
C LYS A 198 -18.69 14.66 -27.67
N ALA A 199 -19.69 14.06 -27.02
CA ALA A 199 -20.97 14.72 -26.72
C ALA A 199 -20.84 15.90 -25.75
N GLN A 200 -19.71 16.02 -25.04
CA GLN A 200 -19.59 16.93 -23.90
C GLN A 200 -18.29 17.72 -23.89
N LYS A 201 -17.46 17.55 -24.93
CA LYS A 201 -16.14 18.18 -25.03
C LYS A 201 -16.20 19.70 -24.92
N ASP A 202 -17.23 20.33 -25.47
CA ASP A 202 -17.40 21.79 -25.45
C ASP A 202 -18.06 22.32 -24.15
N SER A 203 -18.48 21.42 -23.25
CA SER A 203 -19.16 21.76 -21.99
C SER A 203 -18.26 21.59 -20.76
N TYR A 204 -17.04 21.09 -20.94
CA TYR A 204 -16.12 20.92 -19.82
C TYR A 204 -15.40 22.24 -19.51
N ASP A 205 -15.19 22.48 -18.22
CA ASP A 205 -14.30 23.51 -17.71
C ASP A 205 -12.86 23.00 -17.89
N GLU A 206 -12.10 23.65 -18.78
CA GLU A 206 -10.73 23.25 -19.12
C GLU A 206 -9.80 23.36 -17.90
N ASP A 207 -10.02 24.37 -17.05
CA ASP A 207 -9.24 24.56 -15.81
C ASP A 207 -9.48 23.38 -14.86
N LEU A 208 -10.73 22.91 -14.75
CA LEU A 208 -11.07 21.72 -13.94
C LEU A 208 -10.45 20.44 -14.50
N ILE A 209 -10.42 20.28 -15.83
CA ILE A 209 -9.77 19.13 -16.48
C ILE A 209 -8.28 19.13 -16.16
N GLU A 210 -7.61 20.28 -16.30
CA GLU A 210 -6.19 20.43 -16.00
C GLU A 210 -5.91 20.12 -14.53
N ASP A 211 -6.70 20.66 -13.60
CA ASP A 211 -6.59 20.38 -12.16
C ASP A 211 -6.72 18.88 -11.87
N VAL A 212 -7.72 18.20 -12.44
CA VAL A 212 -7.91 16.75 -12.27
C VAL A 212 -6.71 15.97 -12.81
N GLU A 213 -6.21 16.35 -13.99
CA GLU A 213 -5.07 15.68 -14.62
C GLU A 213 -3.79 15.84 -13.80
N ILE A 214 -3.51 17.05 -13.29
CA ILE A 214 -2.35 17.34 -12.45
C ILE A 214 -2.43 16.55 -11.14
N GLU A 215 -3.56 16.61 -10.43
CA GLU A 215 -3.72 15.97 -9.13
C GLU A 215 -3.68 14.43 -9.23
N LEU A 216 -4.27 13.85 -10.29
CA LEU A 216 -4.20 12.40 -10.57
C LEU A 216 -2.76 11.96 -10.87
N ARG A 217 -2.05 12.67 -11.75
CA ARG A 217 -0.64 12.36 -12.07
C ARG A 217 0.23 12.48 -10.83
N GLN A 218 0.06 13.53 -10.04
CA GLN A 218 0.81 13.71 -8.81
C GLN A 218 0.56 12.57 -7.81
N ALA A 219 -0.69 12.13 -7.65
CA ALA A 219 -1.00 10.99 -6.79
C ALA A 219 -0.36 9.70 -7.32
N GLN A 220 -0.38 9.48 -8.64
CA GLN A 220 0.25 8.32 -9.28
C GLN A 220 1.76 8.31 -9.07
N ASP A 221 2.44 9.41 -9.40
CA ASP A 221 3.90 9.55 -9.26
C ASP A 221 4.33 9.38 -7.81
N THR A 222 3.62 10.01 -6.87
CA THR A 222 3.92 9.89 -5.45
C THR A 222 3.78 8.45 -4.96
N THR A 223 2.74 7.73 -5.40
CA THR A 223 2.53 6.34 -4.99
C THR A 223 3.62 5.42 -5.56
N ASN A 224 4.01 5.62 -6.83
CA ASN A 224 5.09 4.88 -7.47
C ASN A 224 6.43 5.12 -6.77
N ILE A 225 6.77 6.38 -6.48
CA ILE A 225 8.00 6.73 -5.75
C ILE A 225 8.04 6.03 -4.38
N TYR A 226 6.93 5.98 -3.65
CA TYR A 226 6.90 5.32 -2.35
C TYR A 226 7.04 3.80 -2.46
N SER A 227 6.42 3.17 -3.47
CA SER A 227 6.55 1.72 -3.71
C SER A 227 7.97 1.34 -4.16
N ASP A 228 8.59 2.15 -5.02
CA ASP A 228 9.97 1.96 -5.47
C ASP A 228 10.96 2.09 -4.31
N ILE A 229 10.81 3.12 -3.47
CA ILE A 229 11.64 3.29 -2.26
C ILE A 229 11.49 2.08 -1.35
N LEU A 230 10.25 1.65 -1.07
CA LEU A 230 10.00 0.59 -0.12
C LEU A 230 10.51 -0.78 -0.62
N THR A 231 10.34 -1.06 -1.91
CA THR A 231 10.91 -2.25 -2.56
C THR A 231 12.44 -2.22 -2.51
N GLY A 232 13.06 -1.09 -2.88
CA GLY A 232 14.51 -0.92 -2.81
C GLY A 232 15.06 -1.06 -1.38
N THR A 233 14.32 -0.55 -0.39
CA THR A 233 14.65 -0.68 1.02
C THR A 233 14.60 -2.15 1.45
N MET A 234 13.55 -2.91 1.09
CA MET A 234 13.48 -4.35 1.39
C MET A 234 14.65 -5.14 0.80
N ASP A 235 15.02 -4.87 -0.45
CA ASP A 235 16.14 -5.54 -1.12
C ASP A 235 17.49 -5.21 -0.47
N ALA A 236 17.70 -3.96 -0.06
CA ALA A 236 18.86 -3.54 0.70
C ALA A 236 18.93 -4.27 2.06
N TYR A 237 17.82 -4.35 2.79
CA TYR A 237 17.78 -5.08 4.06
C TYR A 237 17.98 -6.59 3.89
N ALA A 238 17.43 -7.21 2.85
CA ALA A 238 17.70 -8.61 2.52
C ALA A 238 19.20 -8.86 2.29
N SER A 239 19.88 -7.92 1.62
CA SER A 239 21.33 -7.96 1.41
C SER A 239 22.11 -7.83 2.72
N VAL A 240 21.68 -6.94 3.62
CA VAL A 240 22.28 -6.79 4.96
C VAL A 240 22.12 -8.07 5.79
N ILE A 241 20.93 -8.70 5.77
CA ILE A 241 20.69 -9.97 6.46
C ILE A 241 21.62 -11.06 5.92
N SER A 242 21.71 -11.20 4.61
CA SER A 242 22.60 -12.18 3.97
C SER A 242 24.07 -11.96 4.34
N ASN A 243 24.51 -10.69 4.37
CA ASN A 243 25.86 -10.35 4.82
C ASN A 243 26.10 -10.72 6.29
N ASN A 244 25.14 -10.43 7.17
CA ASN A 244 25.23 -10.78 8.60
C ASN A 244 25.28 -12.31 8.80
N LEU A 245 24.46 -13.08 8.06
CA LEU A 245 24.53 -14.53 8.07
C LEU A 245 25.89 -15.05 7.61
N ASN A 246 26.45 -14.48 6.54
CA ASN A 246 27.79 -14.83 6.06
C ASN A 246 28.87 -14.55 7.11
N ILE A 247 28.79 -13.42 7.83
CA ILE A 247 29.71 -13.09 8.92
C ILE A 247 29.58 -14.10 10.06
N ILE A 248 28.35 -14.41 10.50
CA ILE A 248 28.10 -15.38 11.57
C ILE A 248 28.62 -16.77 11.17
N MET A 249 28.34 -17.22 9.95
CA MET A 249 28.81 -18.51 9.44
C MET A 249 30.33 -18.59 9.36
N LYS A 250 31.01 -17.54 8.87
CA LYS A 250 32.48 -17.46 8.89
C LYS A 250 33.02 -17.56 10.32
N ARG A 251 32.42 -16.83 11.26
CA ARG A 251 32.84 -16.86 12.67
C ARG A 251 32.65 -18.24 13.31
N LEU A 252 31.48 -18.87 13.14
CA LEU A 252 31.20 -20.22 13.66
C LEU A 252 32.13 -21.27 13.05
N THR A 253 32.36 -21.19 11.74
CA THR A 253 33.26 -22.11 11.02
C THR A 253 34.70 -21.95 11.51
N SER A 254 35.18 -20.71 11.66
CA SER A 254 36.52 -20.43 12.17
C SER A 254 36.71 -20.93 13.60
N ILE A 255 35.73 -20.71 14.49
CA ILE A 255 35.75 -21.27 15.86
C ILE A 255 35.81 -22.80 15.82
N SER A 256 34.98 -23.43 14.98
CA SER A 256 34.92 -24.89 14.85
C SER A 256 36.26 -25.48 14.39
N ILE A 257 36.90 -24.89 13.38
CA ILE A 257 38.21 -25.34 12.88
C ILE A 257 39.29 -25.21 13.96
N ILE A 258 39.30 -24.10 14.70
CA ILE A 258 40.29 -23.88 15.78
C ILE A 258 40.14 -24.91 16.91
N LEU A 259 38.90 -25.26 17.27
CA LEU A 259 38.63 -26.30 18.28
C LEU A 259 38.90 -27.72 17.76
N MET A 260 38.79 -27.94 16.46
CA MET A 260 39.06 -29.25 15.84
C MET A 260 40.56 -29.61 15.89
N ILE A 261 41.47 -28.64 15.81
CA ILE A 261 42.93 -28.88 15.81
C ILE A 261 43.40 -29.62 17.09
N PRO A 262 43.13 -29.13 18.32
CA PRO A 262 43.53 -29.85 19.53
C PRO A 262 42.83 -31.18 19.69
N THR A 263 41.55 -31.24 19.31
CA THR A 263 40.76 -32.46 19.39
C THR A 263 41.36 -33.55 18.50
N LEU A 264 41.81 -33.18 17.30
CA LEU A 264 42.49 -34.09 16.38
C LEU A 264 43.83 -34.57 16.93
N VAL A 265 44.65 -33.67 17.50
CA VAL A 265 45.92 -34.05 18.14
C VAL A 265 45.68 -34.98 19.34
N ALA A 266 44.73 -34.64 20.21
CA ALA A 266 44.36 -35.46 21.35
C ALA A 266 43.81 -36.83 20.93
N SER A 267 43.03 -36.88 19.84
CA SER A 267 42.52 -38.14 19.27
C SER A 267 43.66 -39.04 18.80
N PHE A 268 44.63 -38.53 18.03
CA PHE A 268 45.78 -39.33 17.57
C PHE A 268 46.62 -39.90 18.73
N TYR A 269 46.88 -39.10 19.77
CA TYR A 269 47.63 -39.56 20.95
C TYR A 269 46.78 -40.38 21.95
N GLY A 270 45.45 -40.33 21.83
CA GLY A 270 44.52 -41.19 22.57
C GLY A 270 44.27 -42.55 21.93
N MET A 271 44.75 -42.77 20.70
CA MET A 271 44.74 -44.10 20.08
C MET A 271 45.78 -45.00 20.75
N ASN A 272 45.43 -46.27 20.99
CA ASN A 272 46.32 -47.29 21.56
C ASN A 272 47.38 -47.78 20.54
N VAL A 273 48.05 -46.86 19.86
CA VAL A 273 49.13 -47.13 18.90
C VAL A 273 50.47 -46.79 19.59
N PRO A 274 51.50 -47.65 19.48
CA PRO A 274 52.81 -47.38 20.09
C PRO A 274 53.33 -46.03 19.63
N ASN A 275 53.47 -45.10 20.57
CA ASN A 275 53.97 -43.76 20.30
C ASN A 275 55.28 -43.52 21.07
N SER A 276 56.26 -42.87 20.44
CA SER A 276 57.59 -42.67 21.01
C SER A 276 57.64 -41.69 22.20
N LEU A 277 56.51 -41.10 22.59
CA LEU A 277 56.39 -40.10 23.66
C LEU A 277 55.69 -40.65 24.91
N GLN A 278 55.19 -41.90 24.86
CA GLN A 278 54.40 -42.52 25.94
C GLN A 278 55.24 -42.78 27.19
N ASP A 279 56.51 -43.16 27.03
CA ASP A 279 57.43 -43.48 28.13
C ASP A 279 58.15 -42.25 28.70
N ASN A 280 57.92 -41.06 28.13
CA ASN A 280 58.55 -39.82 28.58
C ASN A 280 57.70 -39.16 29.67
N HIS A 281 58.28 -38.88 30.84
CA HIS A 281 57.61 -38.21 31.96
C HIS A 281 56.97 -36.86 31.58
N ASN A 282 57.51 -36.18 30.56
CA ASN A 282 57.01 -34.89 30.06
C ASN A 282 56.18 -35.00 28.76
N GLY A 283 55.92 -36.20 28.26
CA GLY A 283 55.27 -36.43 26.95
C GLY A 283 53.90 -35.76 26.83
N PHE A 284 53.07 -35.85 27.87
CA PHE A 284 51.76 -35.19 27.93
C PHE A 284 51.87 -33.66 27.74
N TRP A 285 52.76 -33.01 28.49
CA TRP A 285 52.94 -31.56 28.45
C TRP A 285 53.50 -31.08 27.10
N ILE A 286 54.38 -31.85 26.48
CA ILE A 286 54.93 -31.55 25.14
C ILE A 286 53.82 -31.54 24.09
N VAL A 287 52.96 -32.58 24.07
CA VAL A 287 51.85 -32.69 23.12
C VAL A 287 50.80 -31.60 23.36
N ALA A 288 50.46 -31.34 24.63
CA ALA A 288 49.53 -30.27 24.99
C ALA A 288 50.04 -28.89 24.55
N LEU A 289 51.32 -28.58 24.79
CA LEU A 289 51.91 -27.30 24.38
C LEU A 289 52.01 -27.17 22.86
N ALA A 290 52.44 -28.23 22.16
CA ALA A 290 52.49 -28.25 20.70
C ALA A 290 51.10 -28.04 20.08
N SER A 291 50.09 -28.75 20.59
CA SER A 291 48.70 -28.57 20.19
C SER A 291 48.21 -27.14 20.41
N PHE A 292 48.53 -26.54 21.56
CA PHE A 292 48.17 -25.16 21.87
C PHE A 292 48.82 -24.18 20.88
N ILE A 293 50.12 -24.34 20.59
CA ILE A 293 50.84 -23.51 19.63
C ILE A 293 50.21 -23.60 18.23
N VAL A 294 49.90 -24.81 17.75
CA VAL A 294 49.27 -24.99 16.43
C VAL A 294 47.89 -24.33 16.38
N SER A 295 47.09 -24.42 17.45
CA SER A 295 45.82 -23.70 17.54
C SER A 295 45.98 -22.18 17.54
N VAL A 296 46.96 -21.66 18.28
CA VAL A 296 47.26 -20.21 18.30
C VAL A 296 47.69 -19.73 16.93
N ILE A 297 48.54 -20.49 16.22
CA ILE A 297 48.92 -20.20 14.83
C ILE A 297 47.67 -20.18 13.93
N GLY A 298 46.78 -21.17 14.08
CA GLY A 298 45.49 -21.21 13.38
C GLY A 298 44.68 -19.93 13.61
N VAL A 299 44.47 -19.53 14.86
CA VAL A 299 43.76 -18.28 15.24
C VAL A 299 44.39 -17.06 14.55
N VAL A 300 45.72 -16.91 14.61
CA VAL A 300 46.43 -15.77 14.02
C VAL A 300 46.27 -15.75 12.50
N MET A 301 46.33 -16.91 11.84
CA MET A 301 46.12 -17.02 10.39
C MET A 301 44.69 -16.66 9.99
N PHE A 302 43.68 -17.16 10.70
CA PHE A 302 42.28 -16.86 10.44
C PHE A 302 41.95 -15.38 10.69
N LYS A 303 42.52 -14.79 11.75
CA LYS A 303 42.38 -13.36 12.06
C LYS A 303 43.00 -12.49 10.97
N LYS A 304 44.19 -12.83 10.46
CA LYS A 304 44.89 -12.08 9.40
C LYS A 304 44.14 -12.11 8.06
N LYS A 305 43.32 -13.14 7.82
CA LYS A 305 42.51 -13.29 6.59
C LYS A 305 41.10 -12.71 6.69
N ASN A 306 40.75 -11.99 7.77
CA ASN A 306 39.39 -11.47 8.01
C ASN A 306 38.30 -12.57 7.88
N LEU A 307 38.61 -13.79 8.33
CA LEU A 307 37.64 -14.89 8.47
C LEU A 307 36.93 -14.83 9.83
N PHE A 308 37.12 -13.73 10.54
CA PHE A 308 36.57 -13.35 11.84
C PHE A 308 36.02 -11.93 11.76
#